data_AF-A0A1C7MTL9-F1
#
_entry.id   AF-A0A1C7MTL9-F1
#
_cell.length_a   1.000
_cell.length_b   1.000
_cell.length_c   1.000
_cell.angle_alpha   90.00
_cell.angle_beta   90.00
_cell.angle_gamma   90.00
#
_symmetry.space_group_name_H-M   'P 1'
#
loop_
_entity.id
_entity.type
_entity.pdbx_description
1 polymer ?
#
loop_
_entity_poly.entity_id
_entity_poly.type
_entity_poly.pdbx_seq_one_letter_code
_entity_poly.pdbx_strand_id
1 'polypeptide(L)'
;YQLFNTERSKTMYEYVIGLQNKGYEVVYTLDEDNRLNAIFFAPKSGVECARRMPENLVIDATYKINTHKLTFVNIVGTSSVESTEPGTLMTFEVAGAFISEEGNNHYEWVL
;
A
#
# COMPACT_ATOMS: atom_id res chain seq x y z
N TYR A 1 14.69 -1.50 24.87
CA TYR A 1 13.85 -1.87 23.71
C TYR A 1 14.72 -2.47 22.62
N GLN A 2 14.90 -3.79 22.64
CA GLN A 2 15.64 -4.53 21.60
C GLN A 2 14.61 -5.15 20.66
N LEU A 3 14.36 -4.50 19.52
CA LEU A 3 13.34 -4.90 18.53
C LEU A 3 13.94 -5.34 17.17
N PHE A 4 15.23 -5.67 17.11
CA PHE A 4 15.89 -5.95 15.84
C PHE A 4 16.60 -7.30 15.87
N ASN A 5 15.91 -8.35 15.41
CA ASN A 5 16.50 -9.68 15.29
C ASN A 5 17.14 -9.96 13.91
N THR A 6 16.97 -9.10 12.89
CA THR A 6 17.66 -9.22 11.58
C THR A 6 17.77 -7.87 10.84
N GLU A 7 18.81 -7.69 10.01
CA GLU A 7 18.97 -6.48 9.16
C GLU A 7 17.79 -6.27 8.19
N ARG A 8 17.15 -7.35 7.76
CA ARG A 8 15.98 -7.30 6.87
C ARG A 8 14.75 -6.69 7.54
N SER A 9 14.50 -6.96 8.83
CA SER A 9 13.35 -6.34 9.49
C SER A 9 13.56 -4.83 9.62
N LYS A 10 14.79 -4.41 9.90
CA LYS A 10 15.17 -2.99 10.01
C LYS A 10 14.83 -2.18 8.75
N THR A 11 15.08 -2.72 7.55
CA THR A 11 14.81 -1.99 6.30
C THR A 11 13.33 -1.76 6.01
N MET A 12 12.44 -2.69 6.38
CA MET A 12 10.99 -2.49 6.24
C MET A 12 10.44 -1.48 7.25
N TYR A 13 10.98 -1.45 8.48
CA TYR A 13 10.63 -0.41 9.45
C TYR A 13 11.11 0.98 9.00
N GLU A 14 12.32 1.08 8.45
CA GLU A 14 12.81 2.33 7.85
C GLU A 14 11.92 2.80 6.70
N TYR A 15 11.38 1.88 5.89
CA TYR A 15 10.40 2.18 4.86
C TYR A 15 9.09 2.75 5.44
N VAL A 16 8.53 2.11 6.47
CA VAL A 16 7.32 2.60 7.18
C VAL A 16 7.53 4.01 7.75
N ILE A 17 8.66 4.24 8.41
CA ILE A 17 9.01 5.56 8.95
C ILE A 17 9.14 6.58 7.81
N GLY A 18 9.76 6.19 6.70
CA GLY A 18 9.87 7.02 5.50
C GLY A 18 8.52 7.44 4.92
N LEU A 19 7.55 6.52 4.89
CA LEU A 19 6.17 6.81 4.44
C LEU A 19 5.47 7.78 5.40
N GLN A 20 5.55 7.53 6.70
CA GLN A 20 4.96 8.41 7.72
C GLN A 20 5.54 9.82 7.66
N ASN A 21 6.85 9.95 7.49
CA ASN A 21 7.52 11.25 7.32
C ASN A 21 7.09 12.00 6.05
N LYS A 22 6.69 11.27 5.00
CA LYS A 22 6.10 11.84 3.78
C LYS A 22 4.61 12.17 3.93
N GLY A 23 4.01 11.89 5.08
CA GLY A 23 2.60 12.20 5.37
C GLY A 23 1.62 11.15 4.86
N TYR A 24 2.08 9.95 4.54
CA TYR A 24 1.21 8.82 4.24
C TYR A 24 0.54 8.34 5.52
N GLU A 25 -0.73 7.93 5.40
CA GLU A 25 -1.38 7.11 6.41
C GLU A 25 -0.85 5.68 6.25
N VAL A 26 -0.33 5.10 7.33
CA VAL A 26 0.30 3.78 7.30
C VAL A 26 -0.28 2.90 8.40
N VAL A 27 -0.72 1.70 8.03
CA VAL A 27 -1.17 0.64 8.93
C VAL A 27 -0.32 -0.58 8.66
N TYR A 28 0.10 -1.30 9.69
CA TYR A 28 0.91 -2.51 9.52
C TYR A 28 0.61 -3.54 10.61
N THR A 29 0.91 -4.79 10.31
CA THR A 29 0.82 -5.91 11.25
C THR A 29 2.16 -6.59 11.43
N LEU A 30 2.30 -7.30 12.54
CA LEU A 30 3.50 -8.07 12.89
C LEU A 30 3.14 -9.56 13.00
N ASP A 31 4.08 -10.42 12.64
CA ASP A 31 4.02 -11.85 12.92
C ASP A 31 4.47 -12.18 14.36
N GLU A 32 4.43 -13.47 14.72
CA GLU A 32 4.85 -13.99 16.03
C GLU A 32 6.33 -13.70 16.35
N ASP A 33 7.15 -13.48 15.32
CA ASP A 33 8.57 -13.15 15.40
C ASP A 33 8.83 -11.62 15.44
N ASN A 34 7.80 -10.78 15.57
CA ASN A 34 7.85 -9.31 15.48
C ASN A 34 8.39 -8.76 14.15
N ARG A 35 8.17 -9.49 13.05
CA ARG A 35 8.51 -9.04 11.70
C ARG A 35 7.25 -8.49 11.03
N LEU A 36 7.44 -7.43 10.23
CA LEU A 36 6.37 -6.87 9.41
C LEU A 36 5.89 -7.91 8.40
N ASN A 37 4.62 -8.31 8.51
CA ASN A 37 3.98 -9.28 7.61
C ASN A 37 2.94 -8.64 6.69
N ALA A 38 2.35 -7.51 7.07
CA ALA A 38 1.54 -6.69 6.17
C ALA A 38 1.74 -5.20 6.44
N ILE A 39 1.69 -4.40 5.38
CA ILE A 39 1.78 -2.94 5.42
C ILE A 39 0.78 -2.40 4.42
N PHE A 40 -0.05 -1.45 4.81
CA PHE A 40 -0.95 -0.69 3.97
C PHE A 40 -0.56 0.76 4.11
N PHE A 41 -0.49 1.48 2.99
CA PHE A 41 -0.13 2.88 2.99
C PHE A 41 -0.92 3.66 1.94
N ALA A 42 -1.38 4.85 2.31
CA ALA A 42 -2.17 5.70 1.44
C ALA A 42 -1.73 7.16 1.56
N PRO A 43 -1.43 7.85 0.45
CA PRO A 43 -1.24 9.29 0.47
C PRO A 43 -2.58 9.98 0.71
N LYS A 44 -2.60 11.06 1.51
CA LYS A 44 -3.83 11.83 1.78
C LYS A 44 -4.53 12.30 0.50
N SER A 45 -3.76 12.75 -0.49
CA SER A 45 -4.29 13.17 -1.79
C SER A 45 -4.99 12.02 -2.53
N GLY A 46 -4.45 10.80 -2.46
CA GLY A 46 -5.05 9.61 -3.06
C GLY A 46 -6.40 9.27 -2.41
N VAL A 47 -6.44 9.30 -1.07
CA VAL A 47 -7.67 9.09 -0.30
C VAL A 47 -8.73 10.15 -0.61
N GLU A 48 -8.33 11.42 -0.70
CA GLU A 48 -9.24 12.52 -1.06
C GLU A 48 -9.80 12.36 -2.48
N CYS A 49 -8.97 12.00 -3.45
CA CYS A 49 -9.43 11.73 -4.81
C CYS A 49 -10.38 10.53 -4.86
N ALA A 50 -10.05 9.44 -4.15
CA ALA A 50 -10.92 8.26 -4.07
C ALA A 50 -12.29 8.58 -3.43
N ARG A 51 -12.32 9.46 -2.43
CA ARG A 51 -13.59 9.93 -1.83
C ARG A 51 -14.42 10.79 -2.78
N ARG A 52 -13.79 11.54 -3.68
CA ARG A 52 -14.47 12.32 -4.72
C ARG A 52 -14.96 11.45 -5.87
N MET A 53 -14.29 10.32 -6.11
CA MET A 53 -14.54 9.40 -7.23
C MET A 53 -14.56 7.94 -6.78
N PRO A 54 -15.59 7.53 -6.04
CA PRO A 54 -15.68 6.18 -5.49
C PRO A 54 -16.08 5.11 -6.53
N GLU A 55 -16.38 5.50 -7.78
CA GLU A 55 -17.03 4.63 -8.76
C GLU A 55 -16.09 3.58 -9.36
N ASN A 56 -14.78 3.84 -9.40
CA ASN A 56 -13.83 2.93 -10.02
C ASN A 56 -12.48 2.89 -9.30
N LEU A 57 -12.18 1.72 -8.73
CA LEU A 57 -10.87 1.36 -8.19
C LEU A 57 -10.38 0.11 -8.92
N VAL A 58 -9.13 0.14 -9.36
CA VAL A 58 -8.43 -1.01 -9.91
C VAL A 58 -7.39 -1.47 -8.89
N ILE A 59 -7.47 -2.75 -8.54
CA ILE A 59 -6.57 -3.39 -7.59
C ILE A 59 -5.77 -4.43 -8.36
N ASP A 60 -4.45 -4.28 -8.38
CA ASP A 60 -3.54 -5.19 -9.04
C ASP A 60 -2.55 -5.75 -8.02
N ALA A 61 -2.56 -7.08 -7.84
CA ALA A 61 -1.57 -7.77 -7.05
C ALA A 61 -0.43 -8.19 -7.97
N THR A 62 0.69 -7.47 -7.90
CA THR A 62 1.88 -7.88 -8.65
C THR A 62 2.53 -9.03 -7.90
N TYR A 63 2.66 -10.20 -8.55
CA TYR A 63 3.46 -11.36 -8.09
C TYR A 63 4.97 -11.03 -7.94
N LYS A 64 5.34 -9.75 -7.98
CA LYS A 64 6.70 -9.26 -7.76
C LYS A 64 6.95 -9.17 -6.26
N ILE A 65 7.45 -10.27 -5.76
CA ILE A 65 7.80 -10.45 -4.36
C ILE A 65 9.08 -9.65 -4.03
N ASN A 66 9.05 -8.85 -2.97
CA ASN A 66 10.23 -8.11 -2.51
C ASN A 66 11.27 -9.04 -1.85
N THR A 67 12.45 -8.53 -1.47
CA THR A 67 13.50 -9.34 -0.80
C THR A 67 13.07 -9.94 0.55
N HIS A 68 11.92 -9.51 1.07
CA HIS A 68 11.29 -9.92 2.31
C HIS A 68 10.12 -10.88 2.10
N LYS A 69 9.91 -11.33 0.86
CA LYS A 69 8.84 -12.23 0.48
C LYS A 69 7.42 -11.65 0.56
N LEU A 70 7.27 -10.33 0.51
CA LEU A 70 5.95 -9.69 0.47
C LEU A 70 5.52 -9.41 -0.96
N THR A 71 4.27 -9.77 -1.29
CA THR A 71 3.58 -9.42 -2.53
C THR A 71 3.12 -7.97 -2.47
N PHE A 72 3.30 -7.21 -3.55
CA PHE A 72 2.86 -5.83 -3.63
C PHE A 72 1.48 -5.73 -4.30
N VAL A 73 0.52 -5.17 -3.58
CA VAL A 73 -0.82 -4.84 -4.05
C VAL A 73 -0.88 -3.34 -4.31
N ASN A 74 -1.21 -2.97 -5.55
CA ASN A 74 -1.36 -1.59 -5.98
C ASN A 74 -2.84 -1.25 -6.13
N ILE A 75 -3.28 -0.13 -5.55
CA ILE A 75 -4.66 0.35 -5.64
C ILE A 75 -4.64 1.71 -6.34
N VAL A 76 -5.28 1.76 -7.51
CA VAL A 76 -5.33 2.97 -8.35
C VAL A 76 -6.76 3.33 -8.68
N GLY A 77 -7.04 4.63 -8.68
CA GLY A 77 -8.31 5.20 -9.12
C GLY A 77 -8.20 5.75 -10.54
N THR A 78 -9.34 5.99 -11.16
CA THR A 78 -9.44 6.72 -12.43
C THR A 78 -10.32 7.95 -12.28
N SER A 79 -9.96 9.02 -12.97
CA SER A 79 -10.66 10.30 -12.90
C SER A 79 -10.87 10.87 -14.29
N SER A 80 -12.12 11.22 -14.60
CA SER A 80 -12.49 11.98 -15.80
C SER A 80 -12.49 13.50 -15.56
N VAL A 81 -12.53 13.94 -14.30
CA VAL A 81 -12.61 15.36 -13.92
C VAL A 81 -11.22 15.98 -13.82
N GLU A 82 -10.23 15.21 -13.37
CA GLU A 82 -8.84 15.66 -13.26
C GLU A 82 -8.07 15.49 -14.58
N SER A 83 -8.72 14.94 -15.62
CA SER A 83 -8.07 14.79 -16.92
C SER A 83 -7.81 16.14 -17.58
N THR A 84 -6.59 16.33 -18.07
CA THR A 84 -6.19 17.52 -18.82
C THR A 84 -6.57 17.47 -20.29
N GLU A 85 -7.00 16.30 -20.78
CA GLU A 85 -7.39 16.09 -22.18
C GLU A 85 -8.87 15.69 -22.29
N PRO A 86 -9.66 16.36 -23.15
CA PRO A 86 -11.06 16.00 -23.35
C PRO A 86 -11.22 14.54 -23.82
N GLY A 87 -12.08 13.79 -23.12
CA GLY A 87 -12.41 12.41 -23.48
C GLY A 87 -11.41 11.35 -23.00
N THR A 88 -10.46 11.70 -22.14
CA THR A 88 -9.52 10.74 -21.54
C THR A 88 -9.71 10.62 -20.02
N LEU A 89 -9.23 9.53 -19.45
CA LEU A 89 -9.16 9.30 -18.00
C LEU A 89 -7.73 9.51 -17.53
N MET A 90 -7.57 10.13 -16.36
CA MET A 90 -6.31 10.19 -15.63
C MET A 90 -6.32 9.15 -14.51
N THR A 91 -5.23 8.41 -14.32
CA THR A 91 -5.06 7.53 -13.15
C THR A 91 -4.43 8.28 -11.99
N PHE A 92 -4.79 7.89 -10.78
CA PHE A 92 -4.16 8.39 -9.56
C PHE A 92 -3.89 7.26 -8.57
N GLU A 93 -2.79 7.39 -7.81
CA GLU A 93 -2.47 6.48 -6.71
C GLU A 93 -3.49 6.68 -5.57
N VAL A 94 -4.12 5.59 -5.14
CA VAL A 94 -5.04 5.60 -3.98
C VAL A 94 -4.32 5.07 -2.76
N ALA A 95 -3.72 3.89 -2.89
CA ALA A 95 -3.01 3.22 -1.82
C ALA A 95 -2.13 2.09 -2.38
N GLY A 96 -1.23 1.59 -1.55
CA GLY A 96 -0.47 0.39 -1.81
C GLY A 96 -0.42 -0.48 -0.56
N ALA A 97 -0.21 -1.78 -0.76
CA ALA A 97 0.00 -2.71 0.33
C ALA A 97 1.10 -3.73 0.02
N PHE A 98 1.82 -4.15 1.06
CA PHE A 98 2.68 -5.32 1.04
C PHE A 98 2.05 -6.39 1.93
N ILE A 99 1.89 -7.62 1.44
CA ILE A 99 1.30 -8.74 2.19
C ILE A 99 2.19 -9.99 2.11
N SER A 100 2.27 -10.77 3.19
CA SER A 100 3.18 -11.92 3.31
C SER A 100 2.76 -13.16 2.53
N GLU A 101 1.47 -13.35 2.29
CA GLU A 101 0.93 -14.49 1.55
C GLU A 101 -0.31 -14.10 0.73
N GLU A 102 -0.52 -14.75 -0.40
CA GLU A 102 -1.72 -14.59 -1.25
C GLU A 102 -2.89 -15.45 -0.72
N GLY A 103 -3.24 -15.24 0.55
CA GLY A 103 -4.42 -15.84 1.17
C GLY A 103 -5.60 -14.87 1.17
N ASN A 104 -6.84 -15.39 1.14
CA ASN A 104 -8.06 -14.57 1.21
C ASN A 104 -8.01 -13.58 2.39
N ASN A 105 -7.57 -14.02 3.56
CA ASN A 105 -7.47 -13.17 4.76
C ASN A 105 -6.53 -11.97 4.57
N HIS A 106 -5.50 -12.09 3.72
CA HIS A 106 -4.56 -11.00 3.46
C HIS A 106 -5.12 -10.00 2.45
N TYR A 107 -5.86 -10.47 1.45
CA TYR A 107 -6.60 -9.58 0.56
C TYR A 107 -7.76 -8.88 1.27
N GLU A 108 -8.48 -9.58 2.15
CA GLU A 108 -9.51 -8.99 3.01
C GLU A 108 -8.95 -7.92 3.95
N TRP A 109 -7.69 -8.03 4.39
CA TRP A 109 -7.05 -7.00 5.20
C TRP A 109 -6.73 -5.72 4.40
N VAL A 110 -6.53 -5.84 3.07
CA VAL A 110 -6.23 -4.72 2.18
C VAL A 110 -7.50 -3.98 1.73
N LEU A 111 -8.65 -4.66 1.71
CA LEU A 111 -9.96 -4.14 1.28
C LEU A 111 -10.74 -3.50 2.44
#